data_AF-A0A4V7I8B7-F1
#
_entry.id   AF-A0A4V7I8B7-F1
#
_cell.length_a   1.000
_cell.length_b   1.000
_cell.length_c   1.000
_cell.angle_alpha   90.00
_cell.angle_beta   90.00
_cell.angle_gamma   90.00
#
_symmetry.space_group_name_H-M   'P 1'
#
loop_
_entity.id
_entity.type
_entity.pdbx_description
1 polymer ?
#
loop_
_entity_poly.entity_id
_entity_poly.type
_entity_poly.pdbx_seq_one_letter_code
_entity_poly.pdbx_strand_id
1 'polypeptide(L)'
;MKKEDPRITRTRKVIHETFLALLEEKNYDEITVQDILDKADINRSTFYKHYLNKDALATHIIERLKADVIIPILEQRFSSPTMEFALKAAPIINEYRKTIRLLWQIETRRINLKQDMQKIIRQKYLENQAASSPLSDEDKRFQGQFFAIISIGMLEYVLMNDKPLDPQKTHANLQEVLRYFVLK
;
A
#
# COMPACT_ATOMS: atom_id res chain seq x y z
N MET A 1 -1.41 28.71 3.15
CA MET A 1 -0.70 27.58 3.78
C MET A 1 0.75 27.98 3.97
N LYS A 2 1.32 27.89 5.18
CA LYS A 2 2.75 28.15 5.41
C LYS A 2 3.57 27.09 4.69
N LYS A 3 4.41 27.50 3.73
CA LYS A 3 5.35 26.65 3.03
C LYS A 3 6.33 26.07 4.07
N GLU A 4 6.37 24.75 4.22
CA GLU A 4 7.25 24.08 5.18
C GLU A 4 8.71 24.41 4.85
N ASP A 5 9.56 24.59 5.87
CA ASP A 5 10.97 24.96 5.68
C ASP A 5 11.67 23.91 4.79
N PRO A 6 12.29 24.30 3.67
CA PRO A 6 12.98 23.37 2.77
C PRO A 6 14.00 22.46 3.47
N ARG A 7 14.60 22.93 4.57
CA ARG A 7 15.53 22.14 5.40
C ARG A 7 14.82 20.98 6.09
N ILE A 8 13.60 21.19 6.60
CA ILE A 8 12.78 20.14 7.23
C ILE A 8 12.44 19.07 6.19
N THR A 9 12.02 19.49 5.00
CA THR A 9 11.66 18.57 3.91
C THR A 9 12.85 17.73 3.47
N ARG A 10 14.04 18.34 3.33
CA ARG A 10 15.27 17.64 2.95
C ARG A 10 15.68 16.59 3.99
N THR A 11 15.66 16.95 5.28
CA THR A 11 16.03 16.00 6.35
C THR A 11 15.05 14.84 6.43
N ARG A 12 13.74 15.09 6.34
CA ARG A 12 12.73 14.01 6.30
C ARG A 12 12.97 13.05 5.14
N LYS A 13 13.26 13.59 3.94
CA LYS A 13 13.56 12.78 2.76
C LYS A 13 14.75 11.85 3.00
N VAL A 14 15.86 12.36 3.54
CA VAL A 14 17.04 11.53 3.86
C VAL A 14 16.70 10.44 4.88
N ILE A 15 15.94 10.78 5.93
CA ILE A 15 15.50 9.79 6.93
C ILE A 15 14.63 8.70 6.28
N HIS A 16 13.71 9.07 5.37
CA HIS A 16 12.83 8.12 4.68
C HIS A 16 13.61 7.19 3.78
N GLU A 17 14.49 7.74 2.93
CA GLU A 17 15.33 6.98 2.01
C GLU A 17 16.25 6.02 2.77
N THR A 18 16.83 6.48 3.87
CA THR A 18 17.67 5.66 4.75
C THR A 18 16.88 4.51 5.37
N PHE A 19 15.69 4.79 5.88
CA PHE A 19 14.84 3.77 6.48
C PHE A 19 14.39 2.71 5.46
N LEU A 20 14.00 3.12 4.24
CA LEU A 20 13.69 2.19 3.16
C LEU A 20 14.92 1.34 2.77
N ALA A 21 16.11 1.95 2.71
CA ALA A 21 17.34 1.22 2.43
C ALA A 21 17.69 0.21 3.54
N LEU A 22 17.35 0.49 4.80
CA LEU A 22 17.53 -0.47 5.90
C LEU A 22 16.52 -1.63 5.80
N LEU A 23 15.29 -1.38 5.36
CA LEU A 23 14.29 -2.43 5.11
C LEU A 23 14.67 -3.37 3.97
N GLU A 24 15.60 -2.98 3.10
CA GLU A 24 16.17 -3.88 2.09
C GLU A 24 17.21 -4.83 2.66
N GLU A 25 17.85 -4.45 3.76
CA GLU A 25 19.00 -5.16 4.33
C GLU A 25 18.61 -6.08 5.48
N LYS A 26 17.56 -5.73 6.24
CA LYS A 26 17.12 -6.51 7.42
C LYS A 26 15.64 -6.32 7.72
N ASN A 27 15.10 -7.21 8.56
CA ASN A 27 13.68 -7.16 8.93
C ASN A 27 13.37 -5.92 9.76
N TYR A 28 12.12 -5.44 9.67
CA TYR A 28 11.66 -4.24 10.39
C TYR A 28 12.01 -4.28 11.88
N ASP A 29 11.80 -5.41 12.55
CA ASP A 29 12.00 -5.55 13.99
C ASP A 29 13.47 -5.41 14.41
N GLU A 30 14.41 -5.71 13.50
CA GLU A 30 15.87 -5.62 13.73
C GLU A 30 16.44 -4.22 13.48
N ILE A 31 15.66 -3.32 12.88
CA ILE A 31 16.07 -1.93 12.64
C ILE A 31 15.94 -1.15 13.95
N THR A 32 16.97 -0.43 14.35
CA THR A 32 16.95 0.48 15.50
C THR A 32 16.94 1.93 15.03
N VAL A 33 16.62 2.87 15.92
CA VAL A 33 16.84 4.30 15.62
C VAL A 33 18.32 4.57 15.38
N GLN A 34 19.22 3.88 16.08
CA GLN A 34 20.67 4.06 15.91
C GLN A 34 21.12 3.70 14.49
N ASP A 35 20.64 2.59 13.92
CA ASP A 35 20.93 2.23 12.52
C ASP A 35 20.54 3.33 11.53
N ILE A 36 19.40 3.99 11.78
CA ILE A 36 18.92 5.10 10.95
C ILE A 36 19.83 6.32 11.10
N LEU A 37 20.25 6.64 12.33
CA LEU A 37 21.16 7.76 12.59
C LEU A 37 22.51 7.56 11.91
N ASP A 38 23.09 6.36 12.07
CA ASP A 38 24.39 6.00 11.53
C ASP A 38 24.39 6.03 10.00
N LYS A 39 23.35 5.46 9.38
CA LYS A 39 23.24 5.39 7.92
C LYS A 39 22.84 6.73 7.27
N ALA A 40 22.05 7.56 7.96
CA ALA A 40 21.64 8.88 7.47
C ALA A 40 22.69 9.98 7.75
N ASP A 41 23.72 9.70 8.53
CA ASP A 41 24.70 10.68 9.03
C ASP A 41 24.03 11.89 9.70
N ILE A 42 23.13 11.62 10.67
CA ILE A 42 22.42 12.66 11.43
C ILE A 42 22.51 12.46 12.94
N ASN A 43 22.53 13.58 13.66
CA ASN A 43 22.45 13.55 15.12
C ASN A 43 21.09 13.06 15.62
N ARG A 44 21.10 12.40 16.77
CA ARG A 44 19.91 11.90 17.47
C ARG A 44 18.84 12.97 17.69
N SER A 45 19.25 14.19 18.05
CA SER A 45 18.33 15.33 18.23
C SER A 45 17.65 15.76 16.93
N THR A 46 18.28 15.55 15.77
CA THR A 46 17.69 15.82 14.45
C THR A 46 16.57 14.83 14.16
N PHE A 47 16.77 13.53 14.42
CA PHE A 47 15.72 12.53 14.24
C PHE A 47 14.50 12.83 15.12
N TYR A 48 14.70 13.08 16.41
CA TYR A 48 13.59 13.28 17.34
C TYR A 48 12.84 14.60 17.16
N LYS A 49 13.39 15.57 16.41
CA LYS A 49 12.62 16.73 15.93
C LYS A 49 11.53 16.35 14.93
N HIS A 50 11.66 15.20 14.27
CA HIS A 50 10.74 14.76 13.22
C HIS A 50 9.89 13.56 13.65
N TYR A 51 10.46 12.61 14.39
CA TYR A 51 9.82 11.34 14.73
C TYR A 51 10.09 10.94 16.17
N LEU A 52 9.04 10.55 16.90
CA LEU A 52 9.17 10.09 18.29
C LEU A 52 9.95 8.78 18.41
N ASN A 53 9.85 7.92 17.40
CA ASN A 53 10.50 6.61 17.33
C ASN A 53 10.42 6.07 15.88
N LYS A 54 10.96 4.87 15.65
CA LYS A 54 10.91 4.16 14.36
C LYS A 54 9.47 3.88 13.91
N ASP A 55 8.57 3.52 14.82
CA ASP A 55 7.16 3.25 14.49
C ASP A 55 6.44 4.50 13.96
N ALA A 56 6.72 5.68 14.55
CA ALA A 56 6.18 6.94 14.08
C ALA A 56 6.68 7.31 12.68
N LEU A 57 7.96 7.00 12.39
CA LEU A 57 8.52 7.14 11.05
C LEU A 57 7.83 6.20 10.05
N ALA A 58 7.74 4.91 10.34
CA ALA A 58 7.11 3.92 9.47
C ALA A 58 5.63 4.24 9.21
N THR A 59 4.88 4.59 10.25
CA THR A 59 3.49 5.06 10.14
C THR A 59 3.41 6.27 9.22
N HIS A 60 4.27 7.27 9.41
CA HIS A 60 4.25 8.47 8.58
C HIS A 60 4.51 8.17 7.10
N ILE A 61 5.47 7.30 6.78
CA ILE A 61 5.75 6.90 5.40
C ILE A 61 4.55 6.16 4.80
N ILE A 62 3.94 5.24 5.55
CA ILE A 62 2.75 4.50 5.11
C ILE A 62 1.56 5.44 4.88
N GLU A 63 1.29 6.38 5.78
CA GLU A 63 0.21 7.36 5.59
C GLU A 63 0.44 8.24 4.37
N ARG A 64 1.69 8.66 4.11
CA ARG A 64 2.03 9.42 2.91
C ARG A 64 1.85 8.59 1.64
N LEU A 65 2.32 7.34 1.62
CA LEU A 65 2.10 6.43 0.50
C LEU A 65 0.59 6.22 0.24
N LYS A 66 -0.20 6.02 1.31
CA LYS A 66 -1.64 5.87 1.18
C LYS A 66 -2.30 7.12 0.61
N ALA A 67 -2.02 8.28 1.17
CA ALA A 67 -2.65 9.55 0.78
C ALA A 67 -2.23 10.01 -0.62
N ASP A 68 -0.94 9.91 -0.96
CA ASP A 68 -0.41 10.46 -2.20
C ASP A 68 -0.58 9.48 -3.39
N VAL A 69 -0.66 8.16 -3.14
CA VAL A 69 -0.63 7.14 -4.19
C VAL A 69 -1.84 6.21 -4.14
N ILE A 70 -2.02 5.47 -3.03
CA ILE A 70 -2.99 4.37 -2.99
C ILE A 70 -4.44 4.85 -3.03
N ILE A 71 -4.79 5.85 -2.22
CA ILE A 71 -6.15 6.39 -2.14
C ILE A 71 -6.58 7.01 -3.47
N PRO A 72 -5.79 7.91 -4.11
CA PRO A 72 -6.14 8.46 -5.42
C PRO A 72 -6.36 7.40 -6.50
N ILE A 73 -5.55 6.34 -6.50
CA ILE A 73 -5.77 5.19 -7.41
C ILE A 73 -7.12 4.53 -7.09
N LEU A 74 -7.37 4.18 -5.84
CA LEU A 74 -8.57 3.44 -5.45
C LEU A 74 -9.87 4.25 -5.58
N GLU A 75 -9.81 5.58 -5.52
CA GLU A 75 -10.94 6.46 -5.83
C GLU A 75 -11.46 6.27 -7.25
N GLN A 76 -10.58 5.92 -8.20
CA GLN A 76 -10.94 5.68 -9.59
C GLN A 76 -11.33 4.22 -9.87
N ARG A 77 -11.31 3.33 -8.86
CA ARG A 77 -11.44 1.87 -9.04
C ARG A 77 -12.70 1.47 -9.79
N PHE A 78 -13.82 2.13 -9.50
CA PHE A 78 -15.13 1.81 -10.08
C PHE A 78 -15.62 2.84 -11.10
N SER A 79 -14.77 3.81 -11.46
CA SER A 79 -15.10 4.87 -12.42
C SER A 79 -14.94 4.42 -13.89
N SER A 80 -14.37 3.24 -14.13
CA SER A 80 -14.18 2.65 -15.47
C SER A 80 -14.18 1.12 -15.39
N PRO A 81 -14.33 0.41 -16.52
CA PRO A 81 -14.17 -1.04 -16.56
C PRO A 81 -12.83 -1.49 -15.96
N THR A 82 -12.83 -2.63 -15.26
CA THR A 82 -11.67 -3.10 -14.47
C THR A 82 -10.36 -3.14 -15.25
N MET A 83 -10.37 -3.53 -16.54
CA MET A 83 -9.16 -3.56 -17.37
C MET A 83 -8.62 -2.15 -17.65
N GLU A 84 -9.50 -1.19 -17.95
CA GLU A 84 -9.09 0.19 -18.21
C GLU A 84 -8.50 0.84 -16.95
N PHE A 85 -9.15 0.63 -15.81
CA PHE A 85 -8.62 1.02 -14.51
C PHE A 85 -7.23 0.42 -14.28
N ALA A 86 -7.07 -0.89 -14.50
CA ALA A 86 -5.81 -1.59 -14.25
C ALA A 86 -4.68 -1.09 -15.15
N LEU A 87 -4.96 -0.77 -16.43
CA LEU A 87 -3.99 -0.18 -17.35
C LEU A 87 -3.52 1.22 -16.91
N LYS A 88 -4.40 2.01 -16.29
CA LYS A 88 -4.04 3.33 -15.73
C LYS A 88 -3.29 3.21 -14.40
N ALA A 89 -3.68 2.27 -13.55
CA ALA A 89 -3.09 2.09 -12.22
C ALA A 89 -1.72 1.41 -12.26
N ALA A 90 -1.51 0.46 -13.18
CA ALA A 90 -0.31 -0.37 -13.18
C ALA A 90 1.01 0.41 -13.33
N PRO A 91 1.15 1.43 -14.20
CA PRO A 91 2.37 2.24 -14.27
C PRO A 91 2.73 2.89 -12.93
N ILE A 92 1.73 3.44 -12.22
CA ILE A 92 1.92 4.10 -10.92
C ILE A 92 2.30 3.05 -9.87
N ILE A 93 1.60 1.92 -9.80
CA ILE A 93 1.95 0.84 -8.87
C ILE A 93 3.35 0.30 -9.15
N ASN A 94 3.75 0.21 -10.42
CA ASN A 94 5.10 -0.23 -10.82
C ASN A 94 6.18 0.77 -10.43
N GLU A 95 5.91 2.07 -10.52
CA GLU A 95 6.80 3.14 -10.06
C GLU A 95 7.06 3.05 -8.55
N TYR A 96 6.01 2.84 -7.75
CA TYR A 96 6.12 2.75 -6.29
C TYR A 96 6.35 1.32 -5.77
N ARG A 97 6.49 0.33 -6.65
CA ARG A 97 6.47 -1.11 -6.32
C ARG A 97 7.47 -1.49 -5.25
N LYS A 98 8.70 -0.98 -5.34
CA LYS A 98 9.76 -1.25 -4.37
C LYS A 98 9.37 -0.77 -2.98
N THR A 99 8.93 0.48 -2.87
CA THR A 99 8.45 1.08 -1.62
C THR A 99 7.26 0.32 -1.06
N ILE A 100 6.27 0.00 -1.90
CA ILE A 100 5.11 -0.79 -1.49
C ILE A 100 5.57 -2.14 -0.93
N ARG A 101 6.44 -2.88 -1.64
CA ARG A 101 6.97 -4.18 -1.20
C ARG A 101 7.69 -4.11 0.15
N LEU A 102 8.52 -3.08 0.38
CA LEU A 102 9.26 -2.93 1.64
C LEU A 102 8.30 -2.66 2.81
N LEU A 103 7.34 -1.77 2.62
CA LEU A 103 6.35 -1.45 3.66
C LEU A 103 5.32 -2.57 3.87
N TRP A 104 5.05 -3.37 2.83
CA TRP A 104 4.16 -4.52 2.89
C TRP A 104 4.63 -5.60 3.86
N GLN A 105 5.95 -5.73 4.02
CA GLN A 105 6.58 -6.70 4.92
C GLN A 105 6.53 -6.27 6.40
N ILE A 106 6.11 -5.03 6.70
CA ILE A 106 5.96 -4.56 8.07
C ILE A 106 4.62 -5.06 8.62
N GLU A 107 4.70 -6.08 9.47
CA GLU A 107 3.52 -6.69 10.11
C GLU A 107 3.62 -6.59 11.63
N THR A 108 3.21 -5.44 12.17
CA THR A 108 3.07 -5.25 13.62
C THR A 108 1.61 -5.08 14.00
N ARG A 109 1.31 -5.10 15.31
CA ARG A 109 -0.05 -4.81 15.80
C ARG A 109 -0.56 -3.41 15.43
N ARG A 110 0.33 -2.45 15.18
CA ARG A 110 -0.01 -1.04 14.92
C ARG A 110 0.21 -0.62 13.47
N ILE A 111 1.10 -1.29 12.76
CA ILE A 111 1.56 -0.93 11.42
C ILE A 111 1.40 -2.17 10.55
N ASN A 112 0.49 -2.10 9.58
CA ASN A 112 0.26 -3.18 8.63
C ASN A 112 -0.40 -2.62 7.35
N LEU A 113 0.42 -2.34 6.33
CA LEU A 113 -0.06 -1.78 5.05
C LEU A 113 -1.05 -2.72 4.35
N LYS A 114 -0.83 -4.04 4.42
CA LYS A 114 -1.70 -5.05 3.82
C LYS A 114 -3.12 -4.98 4.40
N GLN A 115 -3.24 -4.94 5.73
CA GLN A 115 -4.53 -4.81 6.41
C GLN A 115 -5.20 -3.48 6.13
N ASP A 116 -4.44 -2.39 6.08
CA ASP A 116 -4.97 -1.07 5.73
C ASP A 116 -5.55 -1.08 4.30
N MET A 117 -4.81 -1.61 3.34
CA MET A 117 -5.27 -1.71 1.95
C MET A 117 -6.48 -2.64 1.81
N GLN A 118 -6.53 -3.76 2.53
CA GLN A 118 -7.72 -4.63 2.60
C GLN A 118 -8.96 -3.84 3.06
N LYS A 119 -8.83 -3.05 4.13
CA LYS A 119 -9.93 -2.22 4.66
C LYS A 119 -10.37 -1.17 3.64
N ILE A 120 -9.43 -0.46 3.02
CA ILE A 120 -9.74 0.59 2.03
C ILE A 120 -10.44 0.00 0.81
N ILE A 121 -9.94 -1.11 0.25
CA ILE A 121 -10.53 -1.76 -0.93
C ILE A 121 -11.94 -2.25 -0.62
N ARG A 122 -12.14 -2.89 0.55
CA ARG A 122 -13.47 -3.31 0.99
C ARG A 122 -14.41 -2.12 1.11
N GLN A 123 -13.95 -1.04 1.73
CA GLN A 123 -14.74 0.17 1.91
C GLN A 123 -15.14 0.78 0.56
N LYS A 124 -14.20 0.87 -0.40
CA LYS A 124 -14.49 1.35 -1.76
C LYS A 124 -15.50 0.47 -2.50
N TYR A 125 -15.44 -0.85 -2.30
CA TYR A 125 -16.44 -1.76 -2.84
C TYR A 125 -17.83 -1.46 -2.29
N LEU A 126 -17.94 -1.28 -0.97
CA LEU A 126 -19.21 -0.96 -0.31
C LEU A 126 -19.75 0.41 -0.73
N GLU A 127 -18.90 1.42 -0.88
CA GLU A 127 -19.28 2.76 -1.37
C GLU A 127 -19.83 2.71 -2.80
N ASN A 128 -19.28 1.82 -3.63
CA ASN A 128 -19.76 1.62 -5.00
C ASN A 128 -21.10 0.86 -5.06
N GLN A 129 -21.47 0.13 -4.00
CA GLN A 129 -22.79 -0.49 -3.92
C GLN A 129 -23.83 0.59 -3.63
N ALA A 130 -24.64 0.92 -4.64
CA ALA A 130 -25.69 1.91 -4.51
C ALA A 130 -26.64 1.57 -3.35
N ALA A 131 -27.21 2.60 -2.70
CA ALA A 131 -28.24 2.42 -1.68
C ALA A 131 -29.47 1.64 -2.19
N SER A 132 -29.73 1.69 -3.49
CA SER A 132 -30.79 0.95 -4.19
C SER A 132 -30.36 -0.45 -4.69
N SER A 133 -29.15 -0.90 -4.39
CA SER A 133 -28.69 -2.25 -4.75
C SER A 133 -29.59 -3.29 -4.08
N PRO A 134 -30.09 -4.31 -4.82
CA PRO A 134 -31.01 -5.32 -4.29
C PRO A 134 -30.33 -6.29 -3.29
N LEU A 135 -29.02 -6.19 -3.10
CA LEU A 135 -28.24 -7.03 -2.20
C LEU A 135 -28.51 -6.68 -0.73
N SER A 136 -28.56 -7.72 0.11
CA SER A 136 -28.58 -7.53 1.56
C SER A 136 -27.24 -6.95 2.06
N ASP A 137 -27.25 -6.33 3.24
CA ASP A 137 -26.01 -5.82 3.85
C ASP A 137 -25.00 -6.94 4.15
N GLU A 138 -25.49 -8.15 4.43
CA GLU A 138 -24.64 -9.32 4.63
C GLU A 138 -23.95 -9.73 3.32
N ASP A 139 -24.69 -9.78 2.22
CA ASP A 139 -24.14 -10.10 0.90
C ASP A 139 -23.11 -9.05 0.47
N LYS A 140 -23.39 -7.76 0.68
CA LYS A 140 -22.44 -6.68 0.39
C LYS A 140 -21.15 -6.84 1.18
N ARG A 141 -21.24 -7.19 2.48
CA ARG A 141 -20.06 -7.45 3.33
C ARG A 141 -19.28 -8.65 2.83
N PHE A 142 -19.96 -9.76 2.52
CA PHE A 142 -19.33 -10.95 1.96
C PHE A 142 -18.59 -10.65 0.65
N GLN A 143 -19.28 -10.02 -0.31
CA GLN A 143 -18.71 -9.68 -1.61
C GLN A 143 -17.54 -8.70 -1.49
N GLY A 144 -17.67 -7.66 -0.64
CA GLY A 144 -16.59 -6.70 -0.40
C GLY A 144 -15.36 -7.32 0.26
N GLN A 145 -15.57 -8.25 1.20
CA GLN A 145 -14.48 -9.01 1.81
C GLN A 145 -13.75 -9.87 0.77
N PHE A 146 -14.49 -10.61 -0.05
CA PHE A 146 -13.91 -11.46 -1.08
C PHE A 146 -13.16 -10.66 -2.15
N PHE A 147 -13.75 -9.53 -2.59
CA PHE A 147 -13.12 -8.61 -3.52
C PHE A 147 -11.79 -8.06 -2.99
N ALA A 148 -11.75 -7.67 -1.72
CA ALA A 148 -10.52 -7.20 -1.08
C ALA A 148 -9.47 -8.32 -0.97
N ILE A 149 -9.85 -9.53 -0.58
CA ILE A 149 -8.94 -10.68 -0.46
C ILE A 149 -8.30 -11.00 -1.82
N ILE A 150 -9.10 -11.11 -2.88
CA ILE A 150 -8.57 -11.42 -4.22
C ILE A 150 -7.65 -10.30 -4.71
N SER A 151 -8.08 -9.04 -4.58
CA SER A 151 -7.29 -7.88 -5.02
C SER A 151 -5.92 -7.85 -4.33
N ILE A 152 -5.91 -8.08 -3.02
CA ILE A 152 -4.72 -8.06 -2.19
C ILE A 152 -3.84 -9.28 -2.46
N GLY A 153 -4.41 -10.47 -2.63
CA GLY A 153 -3.67 -11.68 -2.95
C GLY A 153 -2.94 -11.59 -4.30
N MET A 154 -3.58 -11.02 -5.32
CA MET A 154 -2.95 -10.76 -6.62
C MET A 154 -1.79 -9.76 -6.49
N LEU A 155 -2.01 -8.65 -5.78
CA LEU A 155 -0.97 -7.64 -5.56
C LEU A 155 0.20 -8.22 -4.76
N GLU A 156 -0.08 -8.95 -3.68
CA GLU A 156 0.92 -9.61 -2.84
C GLU A 156 1.79 -10.57 -3.64
N TYR A 157 1.19 -11.41 -4.49
CA TYR A 157 1.96 -12.31 -5.35
C TYR A 157 2.91 -11.54 -6.27
N VAL A 158 2.44 -10.46 -6.89
CA VAL A 158 3.27 -9.61 -7.76
C VAL A 158 4.43 -8.96 -6.98
N LEU A 159 4.15 -8.42 -5.79
CA LEU A 159 5.14 -7.76 -4.93
C LEU A 159 6.21 -8.74 -4.42
N MET A 160 5.81 -9.92 -3.93
CA MET A 160 6.74 -10.89 -3.33
C MET A 160 7.58 -11.64 -4.37
N ASN A 161 7.12 -11.70 -5.62
CA ASN A 161 7.90 -12.26 -6.73
C ASN A 161 8.73 -11.22 -7.48
N ASP A 162 8.75 -9.96 -7.02
CA ASP A 162 9.41 -8.83 -7.65
C ASP A 162 9.17 -8.75 -9.17
N LYS A 163 7.92 -8.96 -9.61
CA LYS A 163 7.50 -8.77 -11.00
C LYS A 163 6.74 -7.46 -11.17
N PRO A 164 6.82 -6.78 -12.33
CA PRO A 164 5.93 -5.66 -12.60
C PRO A 164 4.48 -6.17 -12.68
N LEU A 165 3.54 -5.35 -12.22
CA LEU A 165 2.13 -5.59 -12.42
C LEU A 165 1.82 -5.49 -13.93
N ASP A 166 1.34 -6.59 -14.49
CA ASP A 166 0.85 -6.72 -15.85
C ASP A 166 -0.67 -6.94 -15.80
N PRO A 167 -1.48 -5.92 -16.14
CA PRO A 167 -2.93 -6.01 -16.11
C PRO A 167 -3.51 -7.12 -16.99
N GLN A 168 -2.95 -7.34 -18.18
CA GLN A 168 -3.48 -8.31 -19.15
C GLN A 168 -3.23 -9.73 -18.65
N LYS A 169 -1.99 -10.02 -18.24
CA LYS A 169 -1.63 -11.32 -17.70
C LYS A 169 -2.35 -11.62 -16.39
N THR A 170 -2.48 -10.63 -15.51
CA THR A 170 -3.22 -10.77 -14.24
C THR A 170 -4.69 -11.07 -14.50
N HIS A 171 -5.32 -10.36 -15.43
CA HIS A 171 -6.71 -10.60 -15.82
C HIS A 171 -6.91 -12.00 -16.41
N ALA A 172 -6.05 -12.43 -17.34
CA ALA A 172 -6.14 -13.76 -17.95
C ALA A 172 -6.02 -14.88 -16.92
N ASN A 173 -5.06 -14.76 -15.98
CA ASN A 173 -4.92 -15.73 -14.89
C ASN A 173 -6.13 -15.74 -13.96
N LEU A 174 -6.68 -14.56 -13.62
CA LEU A 174 -7.87 -14.46 -12.78
C LEU A 174 -9.09 -15.11 -13.45
N GLN A 175 -9.27 -14.92 -14.77
CA GLN A 175 -10.36 -15.57 -15.51
C GLN A 175 -10.25 -17.09 -15.47
N GLU A 176 -9.04 -17.63 -15.63
CA GLU A 176 -8.82 -19.08 -15.55
C GLU A 176 -9.12 -19.63 -14.15
N VAL A 177 -8.69 -18.93 -13.09
CA VAL A 177 -9.03 -19.29 -11.71
C VAL A 177 -10.54 -19.28 -11.48
N LEU A 178 -11.23 -18.21 -11.90
CA LEU A 178 -12.68 -18.08 -11.73
C LEU A 178 -13.46 -19.18 -12.45
N ARG A 179 -12.91 -19.75 -13.53
CA ARG A 179 -13.51 -20.89 -14.24
C ARG A 179 -13.69 -22.12 -13.36
N TYR A 180 -12.84 -22.33 -12.35
CA TYR A 180 -12.97 -23.43 -11.38
C TYR A 180 -14.06 -23.18 -10.32
N PHE A 181 -14.51 -21.93 -10.16
CA PHE A 181 -15.58 -21.57 -9.22
C PHE A 181 -16.98 -21.58 -9.88
N VAL A 182 -17.05 -21.63 -11.21
CA VAL A 182 -18.32 -21.79 -11.92
C VAL A 182 -18.81 -23.22 -11.71
N LEU A 183 -19.75 -23.38 -10.78
CA LEU A 183 -20.49 -24.63 -10.60
C LEU A 183 -21.29 -24.90 -11.89
N LYS A 184 -21.11 -26.08 -12.48
CA LYS A 184 -21.93 -26.57 -13.59
C LYS A 184 -23.30 -26.99 -13.08
#